data_AF-A0A948XKX5-F1
#
_entry.id   AF-A0A948XKX5-F1
#
_cell.length_a   1.000
_cell.length_b   1.000
_cell.length_c   1.000
_cell.angle_alpha   90.00
_cell.angle_beta   90.00
_cell.angle_gamma   90.00
#
_symmetry.space_group_name_H-M   'P 1'
#
loop_
_entity.id
_entity.type
_entity.pdbx_description
1 polymer ?
#
loop_
_entity_poly.entity_id
_entity_poly.type
_entity_poly.pdbx_seq_one_letter_code
_entity_poly.pdbx_strand_id
1 'polypeptide(L)'
;MYKKITYHLGNLLIILSLSGFSYTLYPITRIYLFPPTINPIQTQRGIFLTIPKIHAQAPIIENVNPWNEAEYSQALKKGIAHAKGTALPGEKGLPAGQTGTIFLFAHSSGSPWEITWHNTIFLRLVELQKGDNIE
;
A
#
# COMPACT_ATOMS: atom_id res chain seq x y z
N MET A 1 28.69 26.59 37.41
CA MET A 1 29.10 25.53 36.46
C MET A 1 27.96 24.55 36.12
N TYR A 2 27.26 24.02 37.13
CA TYR A 2 26.14 23.06 36.97
C TYR A 2 24.96 23.52 36.08
N LYS A 3 24.57 24.80 36.14
CA LYS A 3 23.47 25.36 35.30
C LYS A 3 23.77 25.35 33.78
N LYS A 4 25.04 25.44 33.37
CA LYS A 4 25.42 25.39 31.95
C LYS A 4 25.38 23.96 31.42
N ILE A 5 25.82 23.00 32.21
CA ILE A 5 25.82 21.57 31.86
C ILE A 5 24.38 21.06 31.69
N THR A 6 23.49 21.40 32.62
CA THR A 6 22.07 21.03 32.56
C THR A 6 21.35 21.63 31.35
N TYR A 7 21.67 22.87 30.96
CA TYR A 7 21.15 23.48 29.73
C TYR A 7 21.56 22.72 28.46
N HIS A 8 22.85 22.41 28.30
CA HIS A 8 23.33 21.67 27.12
C HIS A 8 22.79 20.24 27.08
N LEU A 9 22.68 19.58 28.24
CA LEU A 9 22.09 18.24 28.35
C LEU A 9 20.61 18.25 27.95
N GLY A 10 19.83 19.24 28.40
CA GLY A 10 18.43 19.41 28.01
C GLY A 10 18.27 19.59 26.50
N ASN A 11 19.06 20.48 25.89
CA ASN A 11 19.04 20.68 24.44
C ASN A 11 19.40 19.41 23.67
N LEU A 12 20.39 18.65 24.16
CA LEU A 12 20.77 17.37 23.55
C LEU A 12 19.63 16.35 23.60
N LEU A 13 18.91 16.25 24.72
CA LEU A 13 17.74 15.37 24.84
C LEU A 13 16.60 15.80 23.91
N ILE A 14 16.35 17.11 23.78
CA ILE A 14 15.35 17.65 22.84
C ILE A 14 15.72 17.28 21.40
N ILE A 15 16.97 17.51 21.00
CA ILE A 15 17.45 17.17 19.64
C ILE A 15 17.35 15.67 19.40
N LEU A 16 17.74 14.84 20.37
CA LEU A 16 17.65 13.38 20.25
C LEU A 16 16.19 12.92 20.09
N SER A 17 15.27 13.53 20.84
CA SER A 17 13.84 13.24 20.75
C SER A 17 13.27 13.63 19.40
N LEU A 18 13.58 14.83 18.91
CA LEU A 18 13.15 15.30 17.58
C LEU A 18 13.69 14.41 16.47
N SER A 19 14.98 14.05 16.52
CA SER A 19 15.59 13.14 15.56
C SER A 19 14.93 11.76 15.58
N GLY A 20 14.66 11.20 16.77
CA GLY A 20 13.96 9.93 16.90
C GLY A 20 12.54 9.97 16.33
N PHE A 21 11.80 11.05 16.59
CA PHE A 21 10.46 11.24 16.04
C PHE A 21 10.48 11.43 14.51
N SER A 22 11.43 12.20 13.99
CA SER A 22 11.60 12.32 12.54
C SER A 22 11.97 10.98 11.90
N TYR A 23 12.82 10.18 12.56
CA TYR A 23 13.17 8.84 12.09
C TYR A 23 11.94 7.93 12.03
N THR A 24 11.11 7.89 13.08
CA THR A 24 9.92 7.02 13.09
C THR A 24 8.91 7.42 12.02
N LEU A 25 8.75 8.72 11.71
CA LEU A 25 7.79 9.18 10.70
C LEU A 25 8.35 9.23 9.28
N TYR A 26 9.67 9.19 9.11
CA TYR A 26 10.35 9.34 7.83
C TYR A 26 9.78 8.44 6.72
N PRO A 27 9.51 7.14 6.94
CA PRO A 27 8.95 6.29 5.89
C PRO A 27 7.60 6.76 5.36
N ILE A 28 6.71 7.18 6.27
CA ILE A 28 5.37 7.64 5.92
C ILE A 28 5.50 8.95 5.16
N THR A 29 6.20 9.94 5.72
CA THR A 29 6.35 11.25 5.07
C THR A 29 7.01 11.15 3.71
N ARG A 30 8.00 10.25 3.54
CA ARG A 30 8.61 9.97 2.23
C ARG A 30 7.59 9.52 1.19
N ILE A 31 6.65 8.64 1.53
CA ILE A 31 5.65 8.12 0.59
C ILE A 31 4.67 9.20 0.15
N TYR A 32 4.27 10.09 1.06
CA TYR A 32 3.36 11.20 0.73
C TYR A 32 4.06 12.30 -0.07
N LEU A 33 5.33 12.61 0.24
CA LEU A 33 6.11 13.64 -0.46
C LEU A 33 6.64 13.17 -1.81
N PHE A 34 6.99 11.88 -1.91
CA PHE A 34 7.58 11.27 -3.10
C PHE A 34 6.84 9.95 -3.40
N PRO A 35 5.60 10.04 -3.89
CA PRO A 35 4.81 8.84 -4.18
C PRO A 35 5.46 8.00 -5.28
N PRO A 36 5.25 6.68 -5.28
CA PRO A 36 5.74 5.80 -6.33
C PRO A 36 5.30 6.26 -7.73
N THR A 37 6.16 6.04 -8.72
CA THR A 37 5.83 6.33 -10.11
C THR A 37 4.98 5.22 -10.70
N ILE A 38 3.95 5.60 -11.45
CA ILE A 38 3.15 4.67 -12.25
C ILE A 38 3.89 4.41 -13.56
N ASN A 39 4.17 3.15 -13.85
CA ASN A 39 4.74 2.75 -15.12
C ASN A 39 3.66 2.68 -16.21
N PRO A 40 3.98 3.02 -17.46
CA PRO A 40 3.04 2.88 -18.57
C PRO A 40 2.58 1.43 -18.74
N ILE A 41 1.28 1.22 -18.95
CA ILE A 41 0.65 -0.12 -19.10
C ILE A 41 1.37 -0.98 -20.15
N GLN A 42 1.82 -0.36 -21.25
CA GLN A 42 2.51 -1.04 -22.36
C GLN A 42 3.82 -1.74 -21.95
N THR A 43 4.41 -1.33 -20.83
CA THR A 43 5.67 -1.90 -20.32
C THR A 43 5.45 -3.08 -19.37
N GLN A 44 4.19 -3.36 -19.00
CA GLN A 44 3.83 -4.36 -18.01
C GLN A 44 3.56 -5.73 -18.64
N ARG A 45 3.94 -6.80 -17.93
CA ARG A 45 3.62 -8.17 -18.31
C ARG A 45 2.78 -8.80 -17.21
N GLY A 46 1.54 -9.16 -17.52
CA GLY A 46 0.57 -9.75 -16.57
C GLY A 46 -0.60 -8.82 -16.28
N ILE A 47 -1.38 -9.16 -15.25
CA ILE A 47 -2.56 -8.39 -14.82
C ILE A 47 -2.13 -7.45 -13.70
N PHE A 48 -2.45 -6.16 -13.82
CA PHE A 48 -2.13 -5.12 -12.85
C PHE A 48 -3.39 -4.37 -12.48
N LEU A 49 -3.41 -3.83 -11.26
CA LEU A 49 -4.34 -2.77 -10.88
C LEU A 49 -3.58 -1.46 -10.90
N THR A 50 -4.12 -0.43 -11.55
CA THR A 50 -3.62 0.93 -11.50
C THR A 50 -4.70 1.88 -11.00
N ILE A 51 -4.38 2.67 -9.97
CA ILE A 51 -5.23 3.74 -9.45
C ILE A 51 -4.42 5.04 -9.48
N PRO A 52 -4.52 5.82 -10.58
CA PRO A 52 -3.65 6.97 -10.83
C PRO A 52 -3.66 8.01 -9.71
N LYS A 53 -4.86 8.29 -9.17
CA LYS A 53 -5.09 9.29 -8.13
C LYS A 53 -4.19 9.11 -6.90
N ILE A 54 -3.97 7.87 -6.50
CA ILE A 54 -3.23 7.52 -5.27
C ILE A 54 -1.85 6.94 -5.54
N HIS A 55 -1.39 6.98 -6.81
CA HIS A 55 -0.11 6.42 -7.22
C HIS A 55 0.03 4.93 -6.90
N ALA A 56 -1.08 4.20 -6.94
CA ALA A 56 -1.09 2.75 -6.71
C ALA A 56 -0.98 2.03 -8.04
N GLN A 57 0.06 1.22 -8.18
CA GLN A 57 0.21 0.25 -9.26
C GLN A 57 0.89 -1.02 -8.75
N ALA A 58 0.23 -2.17 -8.87
CA ALA A 58 0.78 -3.46 -8.44
C ALA A 58 0.19 -4.63 -9.24
N PRO A 59 0.91 -5.77 -9.35
CA PRO A 59 0.40 -6.96 -10.02
C PRO A 59 -0.74 -7.59 -9.21
N ILE A 60 -1.71 -8.16 -9.91
CA ILE A 60 -2.78 -8.98 -9.33
C ILE A 60 -2.33 -10.44 -9.32
N ILE A 61 -2.50 -11.08 -8.17
CA ILE A 61 -2.23 -12.50 -7.95
C ILE A 61 -3.58 -13.20 -7.87
N GLU A 62 -3.87 -13.99 -8.90
CA GLU A 62 -5.17 -14.61 -9.09
C GLU A 62 -5.41 -15.81 -8.15
N ASN A 63 -6.69 -16.10 -7.92
CA ASN A 63 -7.18 -17.30 -7.23
C ASN A 63 -6.57 -17.58 -5.84
N VAL A 64 -6.29 -16.52 -5.07
CA VAL A 64 -5.78 -16.63 -3.70
C VAL A 64 -6.91 -16.98 -2.76
N ASN A 65 -6.75 -18.04 -1.96
CA ASN A 65 -7.73 -18.40 -0.92
C ASN A 65 -7.70 -17.38 0.23
N PRO A 66 -8.76 -16.56 0.43
CA PRO A 66 -8.78 -15.57 1.51
C PRO A 66 -8.91 -16.21 2.90
N TRP A 67 -9.22 -17.51 2.98
CA TRP A 67 -9.37 -18.27 4.21
C TRP A 67 -8.10 -19.04 4.61
N ASN A 68 -7.03 -18.96 3.81
CA ASN A 68 -5.76 -19.62 4.08
C ASN A 68 -4.66 -18.56 4.32
N GLU A 69 -4.33 -18.34 5.59
CA GLU A 69 -3.35 -17.33 5.99
C GLU A 69 -1.97 -17.51 5.39
N ALA A 70 -1.48 -18.74 5.33
CA ALA A 70 -0.18 -19.02 4.75
C ALA A 70 -0.13 -18.66 3.26
N GLU A 71 -1.24 -18.87 2.55
CA GLU A 71 -1.36 -18.57 1.12
C GLU A 71 -1.52 -17.07 0.87
N TYR A 72 -2.52 -16.44 1.51
CA TYR A 72 -2.76 -15.02 1.26
C TYR A 72 -1.61 -14.15 1.76
N SER A 73 -0.97 -14.48 2.89
CA SER A 73 0.14 -13.67 3.42
C SER A 73 1.34 -13.65 2.47
N GLN A 74 1.56 -14.73 1.70
CA GLN A 74 2.62 -14.76 0.69
C GLN A 74 2.24 -13.98 -0.57
N ALA A 75 0.96 -14.00 -0.95
CA ALA A 75 0.44 -13.18 -2.05
C ALA A 75 0.55 -11.69 -1.72
N LEU A 76 0.15 -11.28 -0.52
CA LEU A 76 0.15 -9.89 -0.08
C LEU A 76 1.54 -9.24 -0.03
N LYS A 77 2.61 -10.03 0.09
CA LYS A 77 3.99 -9.54 -0.03
C LYS A 77 4.40 -9.20 -1.46
N LYS A 78 3.73 -9.80 -2.45
CA LYS A 78 4.10 -9.72 -3.87
C LYS A 78 3.21 -8.78 -4.68
N GLY A 79 1.98 -8.52 -4.25
CA GLY A 79 1.01 -7.79 -5.04
C GLY A 79 -0.35 -7.67 -4.36
N ILE A 80 -1.39 -7.51 -5.18
CA ILE A 80 -2.79 -7.48 -4.78
C ILE A 80 -3.35 -8.88 -4.94
N ALA A 81 -3.99 -9.43 -3.92
CA ALA A 81 -4.61 -10.74 -3.99
C ALA A 81 -6.03 -10.62 -4.55
N HIS A 82 -6.33 -11.40 -5.59
CA HIS A 82 -7.69 -11.65 -6.05
C HIS A 82 -8.25 -12.88 -5.35
N ALA A 83 -9.39 -12.72 -4.68
CA ALA A 83 -9.97 -13.83 -3.92
C ALA A 83 -10.51 -14.94 -4.81
N LYS A 84 -10.14 -16.17 -4.47
CA LYS A 84 -10.64 -17.37 -5.12
C LYS A 84 -12.17 -17.44 -5.01
N GLY A 85 -12.83 -17.67 -6.14
CA GLY A 85 -14.29 -17.77 -6.22
C GLY A 85 -15.00 -16.43 -6.50
N THR A 86 -14.27 -15.32 -6.61
CA THR A 86 -14.81 -14.08 -7.19
C THR A 86 -14.55 -14.02 -8.69
N ALA A 87 -15.29 -13.15 -9.39
CA ALA A 87 -15.19 -13.03 -10.84
C ALA A 87 -13.84 -12.45 -11.28
N LEU A 88 -13.39 -12.78 -12.49
CA LEU A 88 -12.19 -12.19 -13.08
C LEU A 88 -12.50 -10.94 -13.94
N PRO A 89 -11.51 -10.04 -14.14
CA PRO A 89 -11.66 -8.93 -15.07
C PRO A 89 -12.04 -9.41 -16.47
N GLY A 90 -13.18 -8.94 -16.99
CA GLY A 90 -13.63 -9.28 -18.33
C GLY A 90 -14.26 -10.67 -18.47
N GLU A 91 -14.58 -11.36 -17.38
CA GLU A 91 -15.28 -12.65 -17.41
C GLU A 91 -16.66 -12.51 -18.08
N LYS A 92 -16.74 -12.93 -19.35
CA LYS A 92 -17.98 -13.03 -20.14
C LYS A 92 -18.49 -14.46 -20.00
N GLY A 93 -19.65 -14.64 -19.38
CA GLY A 93 -20.21 -15.98 -19.15
C GLY A 93 -21.22 -16.07 -18.01
N LEU A 94 -21.31 -15.01 -17.19
CA LEU A 94 -22.46 -14.85 -16.30
C LEU A 94 -23.74 -14.68 -17.12
N PRO A 95 -24.89 -15.20 -16.66
CA PRO A 95 -26.16 -15.07 -17.36
C PRO A 95 -26.40 -13.62 -17.79
N ALA A 96 -26.93 -13.42 -19.00
CA ALA A 96 -27.09 -12.09 -19.60
C ALA A 96 -27.72 -11.10 -18.59
N GLY A 97 -26.95 -10.07 -18.22
CA GLY A 97 -27.35 -9.06 -17.22
C GLY A 97 -26.65 -9.15 -15.86
N GLN A 98 -25.80 -10.15 -15.61
CA GLN A 98 -25.03 -10.25 -14.36
C GLN A 98 -23.58 -9.78 -14.54
N THR A 99 -23.20 -8.75 -13.78
CA THR A 99 -21.81 -8.34 -13.56
C THR A 99 -21.25 -9.09 -12.35
N GLY A 100 -20.19 -9.85 -12.54
CA GLY A 100 -19.51 -10.52 -11.44
C GLY A 100 -18.83 -9.52 -10.51
N THR A 101 -18.89 -9.75 -9.20
CA THR A 101 -18.11 -8.95 -8.25
C THR A 101 -16.70 -9.51 -8.18
N ILE A 102 -15.71 -8.64 -8.37
CA ILE A 102 -14.29 -8.94 -8.19
C ILE A 102 -13.89 -8.50 -6.79
N PHE A 103 -13.27 -9.37 -6.00
CA PHE A 103 -12.77 -9.00 -4.68
C PHE A 103 -11.25 -8.99 -4.67
N LEU A 104 -10.69 -7.79 -4.54
CA LEU A 104 -9.26 -7.53 -4.47
C LEU A 104 -8.89 -7.03 -3.08
N PHE A 105 -7.83 -7.60 -2.49
CA PHE A 105 -7.36 -7.18 -1.17
C PHE A 105 -5.83 -7.07 -1.12
N ALA A 106 -5.36 -6.07 -0.37
CA ALA A 106 -3.94 -5.80 -0.14
C ALA A 106 -3.72 -5.09 1.20
N HIS A 107 -2.47 -4.94 1.65
CA HIS A 107 -2.18 -4.23 2.90
C HIS A 107 -2.47 -2.73 2.75
N SER A 108 -3.27 -2.20 3.69
CA SER A 108 -3.59 -0.77 3.82
C SER A 108 -2.80 -0.06 4.92
N SER A 109 -2.01 -0.79 5.70
CA SER A 109 -1.30 -0.26 6.86
C SER A 109 -0.14 -1.17 7.30
N GLY A 110 0.76 -0.60 8.08
CA GLY A 110 1.84 -1.27 8.81
C GLY A 110 2.51 -0.26 9.74
N SER A 111 3.43 -0.71 10.59
CA SER A 111 4.34 0.24 11.26
C SER A 111 5.10 1.07 10.22
N PRO A 112 5.56 2.30 10.52
CA PRO A 112 6.20 3.15 9.51
C PRO A 112 7.29 2.44 8.71
N TRP A 113 8.10 1.62 9.38
CA TRP A 113 9.16 0.85 8.75
C TRP A 113 8.65 -0.35 7.94
N GLU A 114 7.60 -1.03 8.38
CA GLU A 114 6.99 -2.13 7.63
C GLU A 114 6.47 -1.68 6.26
N ILE A 115 5.98 -0.45 6.15
CA ILE A 115 5.48 0.14 4.90
C ILE A 115 6.58 0.17 3.82
N THR A 116 7.87 0.20 4.23
CA THR A 116 9.01 0.17 3.30
C THR A 116 9.34 -1.22 2.74
N TRP A 117 8.94 -2.29 3.44
CA TRP A 117 9.30 -3.68 3.08
C TRP A 117 8.08 -4.51 2.63
N HIS A 118 6.87 -4.08 2.97
CA HIS A 118 5.62 -4.72 2.57
C HIS A 118 4.93 -3.93 1.46
N ASN A 119 4.18 -4.64 0.62
CA ASN A 119 3.35 -4.03 -0.41
C ASN A 119 2.13 -3.34 0.22
N THR A 120 2.27 -2.07 0.59
CA THR A 120 1.22 -1.23 1.19
C THR A 120 0.47 -0.41 0.14
N ILE A 121 0.15 -1.06 -0.98
CA ILE A 121 -0.44 -0.43 -2.16
C ILE A 121 -1.78 0.28 -1.88
N PHE A 122 -2.49 -0.16 -0.84
CA PHE A 122 -3.78 0.39 -0.43
C PHE A 122 -3.70 1.37 0.75
N LEU A 123 -2.50 1.85 1.11
CA LEU A 123 -2.31 2.85 2.16
C LEU A 123 -3.17 4.10 1.97
N ARG A 124 -3.34 4.54 0.71
CA ARG A 124 -3.99 5.79 0.34
C ARG A 124 -5.42 5.61 -0.18
N LEU A 125 -6.04 4.44 0.04
CA LEU A 125 -7.42 4.20 -0.42
C LEU A 125 -8.42 5.23 0.13
N VAL A 126 -8.18 5.77 1.32
CA VAL A 126 -9.02 6.81 1.96
C VAL A 126 -9.08 8.12 1.16
N GLU A 127 -8.14 8.34 0.25
CA GLU A 127 -8.08 9.54 -0.58
C GLU A 127 -8.93 9.44 -1.86
N LEU A 128 -9.49 8.26 -2.14
CA LEU A 128 -10.34 8.04 -3.31
C LEU A 128 -11.72 8.64 -3.13
N GLN A 129 -12.25 9.14 -4.23
CA GLN A 129 -13.58 9.72 -4.35
C GLN A 129 -14.39 8.98 -5.40
N LYS A 130 -15.72 9.10 -5.30
CA LYS A 130 -16.62 8.53 -6.32
C LYS A 130 -16.29 9.14 -7.68
N GLY A 131 -16.02 8.29 -8.66
CA GLY A 131 -15.68 8.69 -10.03
C GLY A 131 -14.19 8.75 -10.32
N ASP A 132 -13.31 8.49 -9.34
CA ASP A 132 -11.89 8.30 -9.62
C ASP A 132 -11.65 7.04 -10.47
N ASN A 133 -10.67 7.12 -11.37
CA ASN A 133 -10.35 6.05 -12.31
C ASN A 133 -9.65 4.88 -11.63
N ILE A 134 -10.07 3.67 -11.98
CA ILE A 134 -9.49 2.40 -11.59
C ILE A 134 -9.35 1.56 -12.86
N GLU A 135 -8.13 1.13 -13.17
CA GLU A 135 -7.75 0.44 -14.42
C GLU A 135 -7.12 -0.91 -14.14
#